data_AF-A0A1Z5HE56-F1
#
_entry.id   AF-A0A1Z5HE56-F1
#
_cell.length_a   1.000
_cell.length_b   1.000
_cell.length_c   1.000
_cell.angle_alpha   90.00
_cell.angle_beta   90.00
_cell.angle_gamma   90.00
#
_symmetry.space_group_name_H-M   'P 1'
#
loop_
_entity.id
_entity.type
_entity.pdbx_description
1 polymer ?
#
loop_
_entity_poly.entity_id
_entity_poly.type
_entity_poly.pdbx_seq_one_letter_code
_entity_poly.pdbx_strand_id
1 'polypeptide(L)'
;MKNMPKKINTFLFLVCILISRNIIAKTYEPPPSISTSSHVPYISDLAMEQCVKLYNEAKWLGNEINTMQVNNYNKVSVDNYNRQVNKHSSMINSFNENCAGKRSESAYKAAQKLNNKK
;
A
#
# COMPACT_ATOMS: atom_id res chain seq x y z
N MET A 1 59.97 -26.32 7.37
CA MET A 1 58.49 -26.31 7.43
C MET A 1 58.04 -25.57 8.67
N LYS A 2 57.52 -24.34 8.55
CA LYS A 2 56.87 -23.61 9.66
C LYS A 2 55.40 -23.44 9.28
N ASN A 3 54.52 -24.07 10.04
CA ASN A 3 53.07 -23.89 9.90
C ASN A 3 52.69 -22.52 10.47
N MET A 4 51.95 -21.73 9.69
CA MET A 4 51.42 -20.43 10.10
C MET A 4 49.92 -20.60 10.39
N PRO A 5 49.42 -20.23 11.59
CA PRO A 5 47.99 -20.34 11.89
C PRO A 5 47.18 -19.28 11.15
N LYS A 6 46.11 -19.72 10.47
CA LYS A 6 45.11 -18.87 9.81
C LYS A 6 44.45 -17.97 10.87
N LYS A 7 44.77 -16.68 10.87
CA LYS A 7 43.99 -15.66 11.58
C LYS A 7 42.64 -15.54 10.86
N ILE A 8 41.64 -16.26 11.38
CA ILE A 8 40.26 -16.16 10.92
C ILE A 8 39.80 -14.73 11.20
N ASN A 9 39.39 -14.07 10.12
CA ASN A 9 39.07 -12.67 10.00
C ASN A 9 37.73 -12.35 10.68
N THR A 10 37.69 -12.36 12.02
CA THR A 10 36.50 -12.05 12.83
C THR A 10 35.91 -10.66 12.52
N PHE A 11 36.71 -9.76 11.94
CA PHE A 11 36.28 -8.43 11.51
C PHE A 11 35.28 -8.46 10.35
N LEU A 12 35.33 -9.47 9.49
CA LEU A 12 34.45 -9.59 8.32
C LEU A 12 33.00 -9.92 8.72
N PHE A 13 32.79 -10.59 9.86
CA PHE A 13 31.47 -10.99 10.33
C PHE A 13 30.68 -9.82 10.93
N LEU A 14 31.36 -8.83 11.53
CA LEU A 14 30.70 -7.65 12.11
C LEU A 14 30.16 -6.69 11.04
N VAL A 15 30.82 -6.56 9.89
CA VAL A 15 30.39 -5.67 8.80
C VAL A 15 29.08 -6.16 8.17
N CYS A 16 28.84 -7.47 8.12
CA CYS A 16 27.60 -8.04 7.60
C CYS A 16 26.36 -7.73 8.46
N ILE A 17 26.52 -7.48 9.76
CA ILE A 17 25.41 -7.21 10.69
C ILE A 17 24.92 -5.75 10.56
N LEU A 18 25.79 -4.84 10.12
CA LEU A 18 25.48 -3.40 10.01
C LEU A 18 24.70 -3.03 8.73
N ILE A 19 24.48 -3.99 7.82
CA ILE A 19 23.60 -3.80 6.65
C ILE A 19 22.15 -4.18 7.03
N SER A 20 21.69 -3.72 8.20
CA SER A 20 20.27 -3.76 8.54
C SER A 20 19.54 -2.81 7.59
N ARG A 21 18.73 -3.40 6.70
CA ARG A 21 17.95 -2.70 5.68
C ARG A 21 17.04 -1.67 6.36
N ASN A 22 17.15 -0.41 5.93
CA ASN A 22 16.12 0.60 6.19
C ASN A 22 14.87 0.20 5.40
N ILE A 23 14.01 -0.65 5.98
CA ILE A 23 12.67 -0.85 5.45
C ILE A 23 11.89 0.39 5.88
N ILE A 24 11.68 1.33 4.95
CA ILE A 24 10.73 2.42 5.16
C ILE A 24 9.37 1.76 5.38
N ALA A 25 8.90 1.74 6.62
CA ALA A 25 7.60 1.18 6.98
C ALA A 25 6.53 1.99 6.26
N LYS A 26 5.66 1.31 5.50
CA LYS A 26 4.56 1.99 4.82
C LYS A 26 3.41 2.20 5.81
N THR A 27 2.95 3.43 5.95
CA THR A 27 1.83 3.81 6.84
C THR A 27 0.53 3.81 6.07
N TYR A 28 -0.52 3.22 6.64
CA TYR A 28 -1.87 3.28 6.08
C TYR A 28 -2.54 4.60 6.43
N GLU A 29 -3.05 5.27 5.42
CA GLU A 29 -3.82 6.51 5.56
C GLU A 29 -5.30 6.26 5.22
N PRO A 30 -6.25 6.97 5.86
CA PRO A 30 -7.64 6.89 5.46
C PRO A 30 -7.80 7.43 4.03
N PRO A 31 -8.64 6.80 3.19
CA PRO A 31 -8.94 7.33 1.87
C PRO A 31 -9.64 8.70 1.98
N PRO A 32 -9.48 9.59 0.98
CA PRO A 32 -10.15 10.87 0.97
C PRO A 32 -11.67 10.70 1.05
N SER A 33 -12.31 11.51 1.88
CA SER A 33 -13.76 11.51 2.07
C SER A 33 -14.45 12.21 0.89
N ILE A 34 -14.82 11.44 -0.12
CA ILE A 34 -15.61 11.90 -1.28
C ILE A 34 -17.07 11.50 -1.05
N SER A 35 -17.82 12.29 -0.29
CA SER A 35 -19.27 12.14 -0.26
C SER A 35 -19.95 13.51 -0.21
N THR A 36 -20.54 13.91 -1.33
CA THR A 36 -21.41 15.09 -1.45
C THR A 36 -22.90 14.74 -1.36
N SER A 37 -23.24 13.45 -1.27
CA SER A 37 -24.62 12.95 -1.19
C SER A 37 -25.18 12.96 0.24
N SER A 38 -26.47 13.27 0.38
CA SER A 38 -27.24 13.16 1.63
C SER A 38 -27.50 11.70 2.04
N HIS A 39 -27.53 10.78 1.08
CA HIS A 39 -27.66 9.34 1.33
C HIS A 39 -26.34 8.65 0.98
N VAL A 40 -25.60 8.27 2.03
CA VAL A 40 -24.31 7.59 1.91
C VAL A 40 -24.48 6.12 2.33
N PRO A 41 -24.27 5.16 1.41
CA PRO A 41 -24.32 3.75 1.78
C PRO A 41 -23.22 3.41 2.79
N TYR A 42 -23.49 2.43 3.66
CA TYR A 42 -22.51 1.91 4.60
C TYR A 42 -22.16 0.45 4.30
N ILE A 43 -20.95 0.06 4.70
CA ILE A 43 -20.40 -1.30 4.59
C ILE A 43 -19.94 -1.76 5.98
N SER A 44 -19.68 -3.06 6.14
CA SER A 44 -19.14 -3.57 7.40
C SER A 44 -17.78 -2.92 7.72
N ASP A 45 -17.44 -2.86 9.00
CA ASP A 45 -16.15 -2.31 9.43
C ASP A 45 -14.97 -3.09 8.83
N LEU A 46 -15.11 -4.41 8.69
CA LEU A 46 -14.13 -5.26 8.02
C LEU A 46 -13.96 -4.91 6.54
N ALA A 47 -15.06 -4.68 5.82
CA ALA A 47 -14.98 -4.25 4.42
C ALA A 47 -14.32 -2.86 4.32
N MET A 48 -14.57 -1.98 5.29
CA MET A 48 -13.90 -0.67 5.35
C MET A 48 -12.38 -0.81 5.60
N GLU A 49 -11.94 -1.73 6.45
CA GLU A 49 -10.52 -2.04 6.63
C GLU A 49 -9.87 -2.52 5.32
N GLN A 50 -10.55 -3.41 4.58
CA GLN A 50 -10.11 -3.86 3.27
C GLN A 50 -10.03 -2.69 2.26
N CYS A 51 -10.97 -1.75 2.33
CA CYS A 51 -10.94 -0.53 1.51
C CYS A 51 -9.75 0.36 1.83
N VAL A 52 -9.42 0.57 3.11
CA VAL A 52 -8.21 1.31 3.53
C VAL A 52 -6.96 0.61 2.99
N LYS A 53 -6.91 -0.71 3.09
CA LYS A 53 -5.78 -1.48 2.56
C LYS A 53 -5.62 -1.32 1.05
N LEU A 54 -6.70 -1.55 0.30
CA LEU A 54 -6.73 -1.44 -1.15
C LEU A 54 -6.31 -0.03 -1.63
N TYR A 55 -6.83 1.02 -0.99
CA TYR A 55 -6.47 2.40 -1.29
C TYR A 55 -4.97 2.64 -1.15
N ASN A 56 -4.38 2.23 -0.01
CA ASN A 56 -2.97 2.47 0.26
C ASN A 56 -2.06 1.64 -0.65
N GLU A 57 -2.41 0.37 -0.90
CA GLU A 57 -1.67 -0.46 -1.84
C GLU A 57 -1.70 0.13 -3.26
N ALA A 58 -2.84 0.65 -3.70
CA ALA A 58 -2.97 1.34 -4.99
C ALA A 58 -2.11 2.61 -5.02
N LYS A 59 -2.19 3.43 -3.96
CA LYS A 59 -1.38 4.66 -3.81
C LYS A 59 0.12 4.35 -3.90
N TRP A 60 0.59 3.31 -3.20
CA TRP A 60 2.00 2.94 -3.24
C TRP A 60 2.44 2.40 -4.60
N LEU A 61 1.60 1.60 -5.27
CA LEU A 61 1.89 1.12 -6.62
C LEU A 61 1.93 2.27 -7.62
N GLY A 62 1.03 3.24 -7.51
CA GLY A 62 1.05 4.46 -8.32
C GLY A 62 2.35 5.25 -8.13
N ASN A 63 2.81 5.40 -6.89
CA ASN A 63 4.10 6.03 -6.59
C ASN A 63 5.28 5.25 -7.20
N GLU A 64 5.27 3.92 -7.10
CA GLU A 64 6.29 3.06 -7.71
C GLU A 64 6.33 3.27 -9.23
N ILE A 65 5.18 3.15 -9.91
CA ILE A 65 5.04 3.38 -11.35
C ILE A 65 5.58 4.75 -11.78
N ASN A 66 5.25 5.81 -11.03
CA ASN A 66 5.70 7.17 -11.34
C ASN A 66 7.23 7.33 -11.28
N THR A 67 7.93 6.46 -10.56
CA THR A 67 9.40 6.47 -10.45
C THR A 67 10.09 5.44 -11.33
N MET A 68 9.34 4.56 -12.01
CA MET A 68 9.91 3.52 -12.87
C MET A 68 10.54 4.12 -14.13
N GLN A 69 11.78 3.72 -14.43
CA GLN A 69 12.40 3.98 -15.72
C GLN A 69 11.96 2.92 -16.74
N VAL A 70 11.54 3.37 -17.93
CA VAL A 70 11.10 2.49 -19.02
C VAL A 70 12.03 2.66 -20.21
N ASN A 71 12.59 1.54 -20.67
CA ASN A 71 13.31 1.51 -21.95
C ASN A 71 12.33 1.19 -23.08
N ASN A 72 11.93 2.23 -23.82
CA ASN A 72 10.95 2.11 -24.91
C ASN A 72 11.40 1.22 -26.07
N TYR A 73 12.69 0.92 -26.20
CA TYR A 73 13.22 0.01 -27.21
C TYR A 73 13.29 -1.44 -26.74
N ASN A 74 12.96 -1.72 -25.47
CA ASN A 74 12.95 -3.05 -24.91
C ASN A 74 11.51 -3.47 -24.57
N LYS A 75 11.00 -4.42 -25.35
CA LYS A 75 9.65 -4.97 -25.16
C LYS A 75 9.40 -5.48 -23.74
N VAL A 76 10.35 -6.16 -23.11
CA VAL A 76 10.19 -6.66 -21.74
C VAL A 76 10.06 -5.52 -20.73
N SER A 77 10.80 -4.42 -20.92
CA SER A 77 10.70 -3.23 -20.07
C SER A 77 9.33 -2.57 -20.19
N VAL A 78 8.84 -2.41 -21.43
CA VAL A 78 7.51 -1.85 -21.72
C VAL A 78 6.39 -2.76 -21.19
N ASP A 79 6.48 -4.07 -21.43
CA ASP A 79 5.49 -5.05 -20.98
C ASP A 79 5.41 -5.10 -19.44
N ASN A 80 6.55 -4.98 -18.74
CA ASN A 80 6.58 -4.88 -17.28
C ASN A 80 5.89 -3.62 -16.77
N TYR A 81 6.19 -2.45 -17.36
CA TYR A 81 5.54 -1.19 -17.00
C TYR A 81 4.01 -1.26 -17.21
N ASN A 82 3.58 -1.73 -18.38
CA ASN A 82 2.16 -1.86 -18.71
C ASN A 82 1.42 -2.79 -17.76
N ARG A 83 2.06 -3.88 -17.32
CA ARG A 83 1.48 -4.79 -16.31
C ARG A 83 1.23 -4.07 -14.98
N GLN A 84 2.16 -3.25 -14.52
CA GLN A 84 1.99 -2.49 -13.28
C GLN A 84 0.87 -1.45 -13.41
N VAL A 85 0.81 -0.74 -14.54
CA VAL A 85 -0.28 0.21 -14.86
C VAL A 85 -1.65 -0.48 -14.85
N ASN A 86 -1.75 -1.64 -15.49
CA ASN A 86 -3.00 -2.41 -15.52
C ASN A 86 -3.44 -2.86 -14.12
N LYS A 87 -2.48 -3.33 -13.30
CA LYS A 87 -2.74 -3.69 -11.90
C LYS A 87 -3.23 -2.48 -11.10
N HIS A 88 -2.55 -1.33 -11.22
CA HIS A 88 -2.95 -0.09 -10.55
C HIS A 88 -4.37 0.32 -10.95
N SER A 89 -4.68 0.31 -12.25
CA SER A 89 -6.02 0.64 -12.75
C SER A 89 -7.10 -0.28 -12.18
N SER A 90 -6.85 -1.59 -12.13
CA SER A 90 -7.77 -2.57 -11.54
C SER A 90 -8.04 -2.28 -10.05
N MET A 91 -7.00 -1.94 -9.29
CA MET A 91 -7.13 -1.60 -7.87
C MET A 91 -7.95 -0.32 -7.65
N ILE A 92 -7.73 0.71 -8.48
CA ILE A 92 -8.52 1.95 -8.44
C ILE A 92 -9.98 1.69 -8.79
N ASN A 93 -10.27 0.88 -9.81
CA ASN A 93 -11.64 0.54 -10.19
C ASN A 93 -12.36 -0.21 -9.07
N SER A 94 -11.69 -1.21 -8.48
CA SER A 94 -12.24 -1.96 -7.35
C SER A 94 -12.51 -1.06 -6.14
N PHE A 95 -11.61 -0.11 -5.85
CA PHE A 95 -11.82 0.88 -4.79
C PHE A 95 -13.03 1.78 -5.10
N ASN A 96 -13.13 2.29 -6.31
CA ASN A 96 -14.24 3.18 -6.70
C ASN A 96 -15.60 2.49 -6.62
N GLU A 97 -15.67 1.23 -7.03
CA GLU A 97 -16.91 0.44 -7.00
C GLU A 97 -17.32 0.04 -5.58
N ASN A 98 -16.35 -0.43 -4.79
CA ASN A 98 -16.64 -1.12 -3.54
C ASN A 98 -16.52 -0.22 -2.31
N CYS A 99 -15.74 0.86 -2.39
CA CYS A 99 -15.29 1.62 -1.23
C CYS A 99 -15.62 3.12 -1.31
N ALA A 100 -15.45 3.73 -2.48
CA ALA A 100 -15.53 5.18 -2.59
C ALA A 100 -16.87 5.73 -2.09
N GLY A 101 -16.77 6.73 -1.23
CA GLY A 101 -17.92 7.40 -0.63
C GLY A 101 -18.68 6.58 0.41
N LYS A 102 -18.36 5.30 0.67
CA LYS A 102 -19.08 4.50 1.67
C LYS A 102 -18.60 4.80 3.09
N ARG A 103 -19.46 4.55 4.08
CA ARG A 103 -19.12 4.67 5.52
C ARG A 103 -19.00 3.30 6.17
N SER A 104 -18.27 3.22 7.27
CA SER A 104 -18.27 2.02 8.10
C SER A 104 -19.60 1.90 8.86
N GLU A 105 -20.00 0.68 9.19
CA GLU A 105 -21.23 0.39 9.93
C GLU A 105 -21.19 1.02 11.33
N SER A 106 -20.03 0.97 11.99
CA SER A 106 -19.82 1.63 13.28
C SER A 106 -20.06 3.14 13.21
N ALA A 107 -19.53 3.82 12.18
CA ALA A 107 -19.73 5.25 11.97
C ALA A 107 -21.20 5.58 11.70
N TYR A 108 -21.87 4.75 10.90
CA TYR A 108 -23.31 4.89 10.64
C TYR A 108 -24.15 4.73 11.91
N LYS A 109 -23.91 3.69 12.71
CA LYS A 109 -24.61 3.46 13.99
C LYS A 109 -24.37 4.59 14.99
N ALA A 110 -23.15 5.12 15.05
CA ALA A 110 -22.84 6.26 15.90
C ALA A 110 -23.67 7.50 15.49
N ALA A 111 -23.76 7.78 14.19
CA ALA A 111 -24.58 8.88 13.68
C ALA A 111 -26.08 8.71 14.01
N GLN A 112 -26.63 7.51 13.82
CA GLN A 112 -28.03 7.22 14.18
C GLN A 112 -28.31 7.47 15.67
N LYS A 113 -27.44 6.96 16.56
CA LYS A 113 -27.60 7.15 18.00
C LYS A 113 -27.62 8.63 18.40
N LEU A 114 -26.79 9.45 17.75
CA LEU A 114 -26.77 10.90 18.01
C LEU A 114 -28.02 11.59 17.48
N ASN A 115 -28.54 11.18 16.32
CA ASN A 115 -29.77 11.74 15.75
C ASN A 115 -31.01 11.41 16.59
N ASN A 116 -31.07 10.22 17.20
CA ASN A 116 -32.19 9.82 18.07
C ASN A 116 -32.17 10.47 19.48
N LYS A 117 -31.11 11.22 19.80
CA LYS A 117 -30.99 12.01 21.04
C LYS A 117 -31.43 13.47 20.87
N LYS A 118 -31.76 13.88 19.64
CA LYS A 118 -32.36 15.19 19.36
C LYS A 118 -33.85 15.14 19.67
#